data_AF-A0A9Q1UXS8-F1
#
_entry.id   AF-A0A9Q1UXS8-F1
#
_cell.length_a   1.000
_cell.length_b   1.000
_cell.length_c   1.000
_cell.angle_alpha   90.00
_cell.angle_beta   90.00
_cell.angle_gamma   90.00
#
_symmetry.space_group_name_H-M   'P 1'
#
loop_
_entity.id
_entity.type
_entity.pdbx_description
1 polymer ?
#
loop_
_entity_poly.entity_id
_entity_poly.type
_entity_poly.pdbx_seq_one_letter_code
_entity_poly.pdbx_strand_id
1 'polypeptide(L)' 'MKIAFNFKEGRREVIDEENTQKLIDSINFLKVAKYLMGSKKPNKIGDMSFVLSGERIKVSDLKSVELIL' A
#
# COMPACT_ATOMS: atom_id res chain seq x y z
N MET A 1 11.37 8.52 -8.54
CA MET A 1 11.36 7.43 -7.51
C MET A 1 10.31 6.38 -7.87
N LYS A 2 10.64 5.09 -7.83
CA LYS A 2 9.72 3.99 -8.16
C LYS A 2 9.52 3.08 -6.94
N ILE A 3 8.37 2.42 -6.85
CA ILE A 3 8.11 1.39 -5.84
C ILE A 3 7.92 0.06 -6.54
N ALA A 4 8.56 -0.98 -6.01
CA ALA A 4 8.30 -2.37 -6.40
C ALA A 4 7.54 -3.10 -5.30
N PHE A 5 6.42 -3.71 -5.68
CA PHE A 5 5.67 -4.66 -4.87
C PHE A 5 6.11 -6.06 -5.24
N ASN A 6 6.72 -6.77 -4.30
CA ASN A 6 7.06 -8.18 -4.48
C ASN A 6 6.01 -9.03 -3.79
N PHE A 7 5.31 -9.86 -4.55
CA PHE A 7 4.24 -10.71 -4.04
C PHE A 7 4.80 -12.07 -3.59
N LYS A 8 4.11 -12.73 -2.65
CA LYS A 8 4.49 -14.07 -2.17
C LYS A 8 4.46 -15.14 -3.26
N GLU A 9 3.63 -14.95 -4.28
CA GLU A 9 3.53 -15.81 -5.47
C GLU A 9 4.70 -15.64 -6.46
N GLY A 10 5.65 -14.73 -6.19
CA GLY A 10 6.81 -14.47 -7.06
C GLY A 10 6.56 -13.41 -8.13
N ARG A 11 5.34 -12.89 -8.26
CA ARG A 11 5.04 -11.72 -9.09
C ARG A 11 5.75 -10.47 -8.55
N ARG A 12 6.22 -9.60 -9.44
CA ARG A 12 6.77 -8.28 -9.12
C ARG A 12 6.05 -7.23 -9.95
N GLU A 13 5.52 -6.22 -9.29
CA GLU A 13 4.87 -5.07 -9.94
C GLU A 13 5.64 -3.81 -9.59
N VAL A 14 6.07 -3.06 -10.60
CA VAL A 14 6.82 -1.81 -10.42
C VAL A 14 5.94 -0.66 -10.89
N ILE A 15 5.68 0.26 -9.98
CA ILE A 15 4.95 1.49 -10.31
C ILE A 15 5.92 2.64 -10.56
N ASP A 16 5.54 3.49 -11.51
CA ASP A 16 6.25 4.72 -11.84
C ASP A 16 6.11 5.77 -10.74
N GLU A 17 6.73 6.91 -10.98
CA GLU A 17 6.81 8.02 -10.03
C GLU A 17 5.46 8.69 -9.78
N GLU A 18 4.63 8.86 -10.80
CA GLU A 18 3.29 9.45 -10.67
C GLU A 18 2.40 8.58 -9.77
N ASN A 19 2.40 7.27 -10.02
CA ASN A 19 1.62 6.31 -9.24
C ASN A 19 2.21 6.13 -7.83
N THR A 20 3.53 6.24 -7.67
CA THR A 20 4.21 6.24 -6.36
C THR A 20 3.72 7.39 -5.50
N GLN A 21 3.62 8.60 -6.07
CA GLN A 21 3.15 9.77 -5.34
C GLN A 21 1.69 9.60 -4.90
N LYS A 22 0.80 9.14 -5.80
CA LYS A 22 -0.61 8.86 -5.47
C LYS A 22 -0.76 7.85 -4.33
N LEU A 23 0.10 6.83 -4.30
CA LEU A 23 0.10 5.83 -3.23
C LEU A 23 0.51 6.44 -1.88
N ILE A 24 1.59 7.24 -1.85
CA ILE A 24 2.06 7.91 -0.64
C ILE A 24 0.97 8.84 -0.08
N ASP A 25 0.32 9.61 -0.96
CA ASP A 25 -0.76 10.52 -0.58
C ASP A 25 -1.96 9.74 0.00
N SER A 26 -2.29 8.59 -0.59
CA SER A 26 -3.34 7.69 -0.09
C SER A 26 -3.02 7.10 1.30
N ILE A 27 -1.76 6.71 1.55
CA ILE A 27 -1.31 6.23 2.86
C ILE A 27 -1.40 7.35 3.90
N ASN A 28 -1.00 8.57 3.55
CA ASN A 28 -1.11 9.72 4.43
C ASN A 28 -2.56 10.03 4.77
N PHE A 29 -3.46 10.00 3.78
CA PHE A 29 -4.89 10.13 4.01
C PHE A 29 -5.43 9.05 4.96
N LEU A 30 -5.04 7.78 4.79
CA LEU A 30 -5.44 6.69 5.68
C LEU A 30 -4.91 6.86 7.10
N LYS A 31 -3.68 7.37 7.28
CA LYS A 31 -3.13 7.70 8.61
C LYS A 31 -3.94 8.81 9.28
N VAL A 32 -4.29 9.85 8.53
CA VAL A 32 -5.13 10.96 9.00
C VAL A 32 -6.53 10.46 9.36
N ALA A 33 -7.17 9.67 8.49
CA ALA A 33 -8.47 9.07 8.76
C ALA A 33 -8.43 8.16 9.99
N LYS A 34 -7.40 7.33 10.14
CA LYS A 34 -7.19 6.48 11.33
C LYS A 34 -7.01 7.31 12.61
N TYR A 35 -6.31 8.44 12.54
CA TYR A 35 -6.16 9.37 13.65
C TYR A 35 -7.51 10.02 14.03
N LEU A 36 -8.27 10.47 13.03
CA LEU A 36 -9.58 11.10 13.22
C LEU A 36 -10.67 10.13 13.70
N MET A 37 -10.62 8.87 13.31
CA MET A 37 -11.62 7.85 13.69
C MET A 37 -11.49 7.37 15.14
N GLY A 38 -10.44 7.77 15.86
CA GLY A 38 -10.23 7.38 17.25
C GLY A 38 -9.90 5.90 17.41
N SER A 39 -9.26 5.57 18.52
CA SER A 39 -8.66 4.26 18.90
C SER A 39 -9.64 3.07 19.02
N LYS A 40 -10.82 3.13 18.43
CA LYS A 40 -11.79 2.02 18.41
C LYS A 40 -11.48 1.06 17.27
N LYS A 41 -10.56 0.14 17.58
CA LYS A 41 -10.12 -1.07 16.86
C LYS A 41 -8.93 -0.85 15.92
N PRO A 42 -7.75 -1.39 16.27
CA PRO A 42 -6.68 -1.57 15.31
C PRO A 42 -7.13 -2.70 14.38
N ASN A 43 -7.76 -2.36 13.26
CA ASN A 43 -7.91 -3.33 12.18
C ASN A 43 -6.52 -3.89 11.90
N LYS A 44 -6.40 -5.21 12.03
CA LYS A 44 -5.14 -5.94 11.86
C LYS A 44 -4.58 -5.49 10.51
N ILE A 45 -3.32 -5.07 10.47
CA ILE A 45 -2.67 -4.56 9.25
C ILE A 45 -2.82 -5.56 8.07
N GLY A 46 -2.99 -6.86 8.36
CA GLY A 46 -3.29 -7.89 7.36
C GLY A 46 -4.60 -7.73 6.58
N ASP A 47 -5.60 -7.00 7.10
CA ASP A 47 -6.86 -6.72 6.41
C ASP A 47 -6.81 -5.42 5.59
N MET A 48 -5.70 -4.68 5.62
CA MET A 48 -5.56 -3.51 4.76
C MET A 48 -5.42 -3.94 3.30
N SER A 49 -6.21 -3.31 2.45
CA SER A 49 -6.09 -3.40 1.01
C SER A 49 -6.00 -2.01 0.40
N PHE A 50 -5.21 -1.86 -0.65
CA PHE A 50 -5.13 -0.66 -1.47
C PHE A 50 -5.43 -1.00 -2.91
N VAL A 51 -5.78 0.02 -3.71
CA VAL A 51 -6.01 -0.16 -5.15
C VAL A 51 -4.75 0.29 -5.89
N LEU A 52 -4.23 -0.58 -6.72
CA LEU A 52 -3.10 -0.33 -7.62
C LEU A 52 -3.52 -0.72 -9.02
N SER A 53 -3.39 0.16 -10.00
CA SER A 53 -3.70 -0.15 -11.41
C SER A 53 -5.13 -0.69 -11.63
N GLY A 54 -6.09 -0.35 -10.77
CA GLY A 54 -7.47 -0.86 -10.80
C GLY A 54 -7.68 -2.19 -10.06
N GLU A 55 -6.61 -2.84 -9.59
CA GLU A 55 -6.68 -4.06 -8.81
C GLU A 55 -6.61 -3.77 -7.31
N ARG A 56 -7.41 -4.49 -6.51
CA ARG A 56 -7.34 -4.42 -5.06
C ARG A 56 -6.28 -5.39 -4.54
N ILE A 57 -5.17 -4.86 -4.03
CA ILE A 57 -4.08 -5.61 -3.41
C ILE A 57 -4.28 -5.65 -1.91
N LYS A 58 -4.25 -6.85 -1.30
CA LYS A 58 -4.15 -7.00 0.15
C LYS A 58 -2.69 -6.96 0.59
N VAL A 59 -2.42 -6.27 1.70
CA VAL A 59 -1.07 -6.21 2.28
C VAL A 59 -0.57 -7.61 2.68
N SER A 60 -1.48 -8.53 3.01
CA SER A 60 -1.16 -9.93 3.32
C SER A 60 -0.46 -10.69 2.18
N ASP A 61 -0.66 -10.26 0.94
CA ASP A 61 -0.21 -10.98 -0.26
C ASP A 61 1.20 -10.54 -0.68
N LEU A 62 1.67 -9.43 -0.10
CA LEU A 62 3.00 -8.88 -0.31
C LEU A 62 4.04 -9.65 0.53
N LYS A 63 5.16 -9.96 -0.12
CA LYS A 63 6.38 -10.46 0.51
C LYS A 63 7.26 -9.29 0.98
N SER A 64 7.44 -8.29 0.14
CA SER A 64 8.19 -7.07 0.47
C SER A 64 7.76 -5.90 -0.42
N VAL A 65 8.10 -4.70 0.02
CA VAL A 65 7.99 -3.46 -0.77
C VAL A 65 9.39 -2.85 -0.83
N GLU A 66 9.86 -2.57 -2.04
CA GLU A 66 11.18 -2.01 -2.30
C GLU A 66 11.06 -0.62 -2.90
N LEU A 67 11.87 0.31 -2.40
CA LEU A 67 12.02 1.63 -2.97
C LEU A 67 13.17 1.58 -3.99
N ILE A 68 12.89 1.92 -5.23
CA ILE A 68 13.87 1.97 -6.32
C ILE A 68 14.16 3.44 -6.59
N LEU A 69 15.40 3.84 -6.29
CA LEU A 69 15.94 5.19 -6.52
C LEU A 69 16.33 5.36 -7.98
#